data_AF-A0A2G6HK58-F1
#
_entry.id   AF-A0A2G6HK58-F1
#
_cell.length_a   1.000
_cell.length_b   1.000
_cell.length_c   1.000
_cell.angle_alpha   90.00
_cell.angle_beta   90.00
_cell.angle_gamma   90.00
#
_symmetry.space_group_name_H-M   'P 1'
#
loop_
_entity.id
_entity.type
_entity.pdbx_description
1 polymer ?
#
loop_
_entity_poly.entity_id
_entity_poly.type
_entity_poly.pdbx_seq_one_letter_code
_entity_poly.pdbx_strand_id
1 'polypeptide(L)'
;MQQSLRIKRITSALAAVTFLAVCVLAATQPVGARSNIGERRIDPAMPAEIEHMTEVHNGVGSENDRLQKARQHAAELRAKAKKELKEKYKHRQQKSAEMRRLVCEKRQKTIENAFTKLKGAADKHLEKLNAVFDRLQQYQLAEAIYPAGYDTLLADAVAKRSAATDAVAALKLVAETVDCGDPEVVVRLTQVRAAVKQARTALFEYRAALKEMVVALAKAKAADTNGNTTRANAAGSVGNVLAGTDTGASLSRLAKNEGVNR
;
A
#
# COMPACT_ATOMS: atom_id res chain seq x y z
N MET A 1 43.78 27.33 -10.50
CA MET A 1 43.17 27.21 -9.15
C MET A 1 41.91 28.06 -9.11
N GLN A 2 40.88 27.56 -8.39
CA GLN A 2 39.59 28.20 -8.03
C GLN A 2 38.60 28.42 -9.19
N GLN A 3 37.68 27.49 -9.47
CA GLN A 3 36.42 27.25 -8.73
C GLN A 3 35.66 28.53 -8.33
N SER A 4 34.60 28.84 -9.06
CA SER A 4 33.46 29.56 -8.49
C SER A 4 32.16 28.93 -8.98
N LEU A 5 31.62 28.09 -8.10
CA LEU A 5 30.26 27.58 -8.10
C LEU A 5 29.26 28.72 -7.84
N ARG A 6 28.03 28.53 -8.36
CA ARG A 6 26.71 28.80 -7.73
C ARG A 6 25.74 29.57 -8.62
N ILE A 7 25.16 28.87 -9.59
CA ILE A 7 23.81 29.22 -10.06
C ILE A 7 22.82 28.56 -9.10
N LYS A 8 22.33 29.40 -8.19
CA LYS A 8 21.25 29.13 -7.24
C LYS A 8 19.90 29.36 -7.92
N ARG A 9 18.93 28.51 -7.55
CA ARG A 9 17.46 28.73 -7.56
C ARG A 9 16.73 28.43 -8.87
N ILE A 10 16.38 27.15 -9.05
CA ILE A 10 15.12 26.79 -9.71
C ILE A 10 14.02 26.93 -8.65
N THR A 11 13.06 27.74 -9.04
CA THR A 11 11.82 28.10 -8.34
C THR A 11 10.96 26.90 -8.02
N SER A 12 10.54 26.86 -6.76
CA SER A 12 9.44 26.08 -6.21
C SER A 12 8.09 26.42 -6.85
N ALA A 13 7.40 25.40 -7.34
CA ALA A 13 5.94 25.34 -7.47
C ALA A 13 5.57 23.94 -6.93
N LEU A 14 5.01 23.75 -5.74
CA LEU A 14 3.77 24.27 -5.15
C LEU A 14 2.56 24.14 -6.08
N ALA A 15 2.16 22.90 -6.33
CA ALA A 15 0.77 22.57 -6.65
C ALA A 15 0.28 21.54 -5.63
N ALA A 16 -0.40 22.04 -4.61
CA ALA A 16 -1.18 21.25 -3.68
C ALA A 16 -2.35 20.62 -4.45
N VAL A 17 -2.40 19.28 -4.49
CA VAL A 17 -3.63 18.56 -4.81
C VAL A 17 -4.13 17.91 -3.53
N THR A 18 -4.94 18.68 -2.81
CA THR A 18 -5.82 18.20 -1.77
C THR A 18 -6.92 17.36 -2.42
N PHE A 19 -6.83 16.03 -2.30
CA PHE A 19 -8.01 15.17 -2.42
C PHE A 19 -8.34 14.60 -1.05
N LEU A 20 -9.16 15.38 -0.35
CA LEU A 20 -9.76 15.09 0.93
C LEU A 20 -11.05 14.31 0.65
N ALA A 21 -10.93 12.98 0.49
CA ALA A 21 -12.08 12.09 0.45
C ALA A 21 -12.38 11.60 1.87
N VAL A 22 -13.29 12.31 2.51
CA VAL A 22 -14.01 11.91 3.72
C VAL A 22 -14.76 10.61 3.42
N CYS A 23 -14.39 9.50 4.08
CA CYS A 23 -15.30 8.38 4.29
C CYS A 23 -15.44 8.15 5.80
N VAL A 24 -16.64 8.52 6.24
CA VAL A 24 -17.20 8.41 7.58
C VAL A 24 -17.21 6.96 8.08
N LEU A 25 -17.08 6.85 9.40
CA LEU A 25 -17.18 5.66 10.22
C LEU A 25 -18.35 4.74 9.83
N ALA A 26 -18.07 3.44 9.76
CA ALA A 26 -19.00 2.42 10.21
C ALA A 26 -18.23 1.46 11.13
N ALA A 27 -18.51 1.59 12.43
CA ALA A 27 -18.06 0.69 13.46
C ALA A 27 -18.97 -0.54 13.50
N THR A 28 -18.40 -1.73 13.34
CA THR A 28 -18.88 -2.98 13.98
C THR A 28 -17.72 -3.96 14.08
N GLN A 29 -17.18 -4.15 15.28
CA GLN A 29 -16.40 -5.35 15.65
C GLN A 29 -17.40 -6.47 16.04
N PRO A 30 -17.04 -7.78 16.07
CA PRO A 30 -16.00 -8.28 16.98
C PRO A 30 -15.01 -9.30 16.38
N VAL A 31 -13.78 -9.20 16.85
CA VAL A 31 -12.74 -10.23 16.75
C VAL A 31 -13.10 -11.36 17.71
N GLY A 32 -13.31 -12.56 17.17
CA GLY A 32 -13.45 -13.78 17.96
C GLY A 32 -12.14 -14.13 18.66
N ALA A 33 -12.00 -13.71 19.91
CA ALA A 33 -10.97 -14.20 20.82
C ALA A 33 -11.36 -15.60 21.30
N ARG A 34 -10.72 -16.62 20.71
CA ARG A 34 -10.82 -18.02 21.13
C ARG A 34 -9.97 -18.20 22.39
N SER A 35 -10.52 -17.86 23.56
CA SER A 35 -9.92 -18.18 24.86
C SER A 35 -10.27 -19.63 25.23
N ASN A 36 -9.39 -20.58 24.90
CA ASN A 36 -9.35 -21.87 25.59
C ASN A 36 -8.71 -21.64 26.97
N ILE A 37 -9.49 -21.10 27.91
CA ILE A 37 -9.19 -21.22 29.33
C ILE A 37 -9.79 -22.55 29.75
N GLY A 38 -8.95 -23.58 29.77
CA GLY A 38 -9.28 -24.85 30.41
C GLY A 38 -9.59 -24.58 31.87
N GLU A 39 -10.88 -24.60 32.18
CA GLU A 39 -11.46 -24.53 33.50
C GLU A 39 -11.06 -25.79 34.28
N ARG A 40 -9.85 -25.74 34.87
CA ARG A 40 -9.43 -26.77 35.81
C ARG A 40 -10.14 -26.47 37.14
N ARG A 41 -11.32 -27.09 37.31
CA ARG A 41 -11.97 -27.25 38.63
C ARG A 41 -10.92 -27.73 39.61
N ILE A 42 -10.64 -26.91 40.62
CA ILE A 42 -10.02 -27.39 41.85
C ILE A 42 -11.22 -27.73 42.72
N ASP A 43 -11.54 -29.02 42.81
CA ASP A 43 -12.50 -29.53 43.77
C ASP A 43 -11.96 -29.24 45.18
N PRO A 44 -12.64 -28.47 46.03
CA PRO A 44 -12.33 -28.45 47.45
C PRO A 44 -12.86 -29.76 48.04
N ALA A 45 -11.99 -30.77 48.14
CA ALA A 45 -12.22 -31.90 49.02
C ALA A 45 -12.23 -31.35 50.47
N MET A 46 -13.43 -31.13 51.01
CA MET A 46 -13.64 -31.02 52.45
C MET A 46 -13.58 -32.42 53.06
N PRO A 47 -12.68 -32.70 53.99
CA PRO A 47 -12.96 -33.70 55.02
C PRO A 47 -13.79 -33.02 56.11
N ALA A 48 -15.09 -33.34 56.12
CA ALA A 48 -15.90 -33.25 57.32
C ALA A 48 -15.71 -34.56 58.08
N GLU A 49 -14.95 -34.51 59.17
CA GLU A 49 -15.25 -35.31 60.36
C GLU A 49 -14.62 -34.60 61.56
N ILE A 50 -15.48 -33.84 62.22
CA ILE A 50 -15.27 -33.32 63.56
C ILE A 50 -15.63 -34.47 64.48
N GLU A 51 -14.62 -35.18 64.98
CA GLU A 51 -14.78 -35.93 66.23
C GLU A 51 -14.19 -35.16 67.40
N HIS A 52 -14.96 -35.26 68.47
CA HIS A 52 -15.03 -34.42 69.62
C HIS A 52 -14.25 -35.08 70.77
N MET A 53 -13.08 -34.54 71.13
CA MET A 53 -12.47 -34.79 72.45
C MET A 53 -11.94 -33.49 73.02
N THR A 54 -12.83 -32.78 73.72
CA THR A 54 -12.47 -31.78 74.72
C THR A 54 -12.04 -32.51 75.99
N GLU A 55 -10.75 -32.73 76.15
CA GLU A 55 -10.14 -33.01 77.45
C GLU A 55 -9.44 -31.74 77.91
N VAL A 56 -10.09 -31.03 78.84
CA VAL A 56 -9.60 -29.79 79.45
C VAL A 56 -8.56 -30.17 80.50
N HIS A 57 -7.29 -30.22 80.07
CA HIS A 57 -6.17 -30.19 81.00
C HIS A 57 -5.75 -28.73 81.26
N ASN A 58 -5.96 -28.30 82.50
CA ASN A 58 -5.52 -27.02 83.05
C ASN A 58 -4.00 -26.83 82.90
N GLY A 59 -3.60 -26.10 81.84
CA GLY A 59 -2.23 -25.72 81.53
C GLY A 59 -2.16 -24.30 80.96
N VAL A 60 -2.74 -23.33 81.69
CA VAL A 60 -3.01 -21.94 81.24
C VAL A 60 -1.72 -21.15 80.88
N GLY A 61 -0.53 -21.65 81.23
CA GLY A 61 0.75 -21.08 80.79
C GLY A 61 1.22 -21.54 79.40
N SER A 62 0.77 -22.69 78.87
CA SER A 62 1.34 -23.29 77.65
C SER A 62 0.60 -22.92 76.35
N GLU A 63 -0.70 -22.60 76.43
CA GLU A 63 -1.51 -22.31 75.24
C GLU A 63 -1.23 -20.94 74.61
N ASN A 64 -0.99 -19.91 75.43
CA ASN A 64 -0.66 -18.57 74.92
C ASN A 64 0.66 -18.57 74.13
N ASP A 65 1.65 -19.34 74.59
CA ASP A 65 2.92 -19.51 73.88
C ASP A 65 2.74 -20.24 72.54
N ARG A 66 1.88 -21.27 72.49
CA ARG A 66 1.56 -21.98 71.25
C ARG A 66 0.83 -21.08 70.25
N LEU A 67 -0.11 -20.26 70.73
CA LEU A 67 -0.84 -19.30 69.89
C LEU A 67 0.08 -18.19 69.37
N GLN A 68 1.00 -17.69 70.19
CA GLN A 68 1.98 -16.68 69.78
C GLN A 68 2.95 -17.25 68.73
N LYS A 69 3.47 -18.47 68.94
CA LYS A 69 4.31 -19.16 67.96
C LYS A 69 3.56 -19.43 66.65
N ALA A 70 2.30 -19.85 66.71
CA ALA A 70 1.48 -20.06 65.51
C ALA A 70 1.25 -18.76 64.73
N ARG A 71 1.02 -17.63 65.42
CA ARG A 71 0.85 -16.31 64.79
C ARG A 71 2.14 -15.82 64.14
N GLN A 72 3.28 -15.98 64.81
CA GLN A 72 4.60 -15.63 64.26
C GLN A 72 4.91 -16.46 63.02
N HIS A 73 4.70 -17.78 63.08
CA HIS A 73 4.89 -18.68 61.95
C HIS A 73 3.95 -18.34 60.78
N ALA A 74 2.68 -18.03 61.05
CA ALA A 74 1.74 -17.60 60.02
C ALA A 74 2.14 -16.25 59.37
N ALA A 75 2.68 -15.30 60.15
CA ALA A 75 3.19 -14.04 59.63
C ALA A 75 4.44 -14.25 58.75
N GLU A 76 5.35 -15.13 59.17
CA GLU A 76 6.55 -15.49 58.41
C GLU A 76 6.20 -16.18 57.08
N LEU A 77 5.29 -17.16 57.09
CA LEU A 77 4.81 -17.82 55.87
C LEU A 77 4.16 -16.83 54.91
N ARG A 78 3.36 -15.88 55.41
CA ARG A 78 2.75 -14.82 54.58
C ARG A 78 3.82 -13.88 54.00
N ALA A 79 4.84 -13.53 54.76
CA ALA A 79 5.94 -12.69 54.29
C ALA A 79 6.74 -13.41 53.19
N LYS A 80 7.06 -14.70 53.40
CA LYS A 80 7.74 -15.54 52.41
C LYS A 80 6.93 -15.70 51.13
N ALA A 81 5.63 -15.99 51.23
CA ALA A 81 4.73 -16.10 50.08
C ALA A 81 4.63 -14.78 49.28
N LYS A 82 4.54 -13.62 49.98
CA LYS A 82 4.55 -12.30 49.32
C LYS A 82 5.86 -12.03 48.60
N LYS A 83 7.00 -12.40 49.19
CA LYS A 83 8.32 -12.23 48.56
C LYS A 83 8.44 -13.12 47.31
N GLU A 84 8.09 -14.39 47.41
CA GLU A 84 8.09 -15.31 46.27
C GLU A 84 7.16 -14.87 45.14
N LEU A 85 5.97 -14.36 45.45
CA LEU A 85 5.07 -13.79 44.45
C LEU A 85 5.69 -12.58 43.75
N LYS A 86 6.25 -11.63 44.49
CA LYS A 86 6.91 -10.45 43.91
C LYS A 86 8.06 -10.85 42.98
N GLU A 87 8.88 -11.81 43.38
CA GLU A 87 9.98 -12.30 42.54
C GLU A 87 9.47 -13.04 41.31
N LYS A 88 8.43 -13.87 41.43
CA LYS A 88 7.76 -14.50 40.27
C LYS A 88 7.16 -13.46 39.32
N TYR A 89 6.59 -12.37 39.82
CA TYR A 89 6.06 -11.28 39.00
C TYR A 89 7.17 -10.56 38.24
N LYS A 90 8.26 -10.17 38.91
CA LYS A 90 9.42 -9.54 38.25
C LYS A 90 10.02 -10.45 37.18
N HIS A 91 10.22 -11.72 37.50
CA HIS A 91 10.78 -12.70 36.56
C HIS A 91 9.88 -12.89 35.34
N ARG A 92 8.55 -12.97 35.54
CA ARG A 92 7.58 -12.99 34.43
C ARG A 92 7.62 -11.72 33.59
N GLN A 93 7.73 -10.55 34.22
CA GLN A 93 7.85 -9.28 33.50
C GLN A 93 9.12 -9.23 32.66
N GLN A 94 10.28 -9.58 33.23
CA GLN A 94 11.57 -9.61 32.52
C GLN A 94 11.54 -10.59 31.34
N LYS A 95 11.11 -11.84 31.55
CA LYS A 95 10.92 -12.81 30.46
C LYS A 95 9.94 -12.31 29.41
N SER A 96 8.87 -11.62 29.80
CA SER A 96 7.92 -11.05 28.84
C SER A 96 8.52 -9.90 28.03
N ALA A 97 9.47 -9.15 28.58
CA ALA A 97 10.15 -8.06 27.89
C ALA A 97 11.19 -8.62 26.90
N GLU A 98 11.98 -9.61 27.32
CA GLU A 98 12.95 -10.31 26.47
C GLU A 98 12.26 -11.04 25.31
N MET A 99 11.17 -11.77 25.59
CA MET A 99 10.37 -12.42 24.55
C MET A 99 9.73 -11.42 23.61
N ARG A 100 9.24 -10.27 24.11
CA ARG A 100 8.72 -9.18 23.27
C ARG A 100 9.80 -8.63 22.36
N ARG A 101 11.01 -8.42 22.87
CA ARG A 101 12.17 -7.96 22.08
C ARG A 101 12.55 -8.98 21.00
N LEU A 102 12.70 -10.26 21.33
CA LEU A 102 13.01 -11.32 20.36
C LEU A 102 11.93 -11.45 19.26
N VAL A 103 10.66 -11.33 19.64
CA VAL A 103 9.56 -11.30 18.67
C VAL A 103 9.64 -10.06 17.78
N CYS A 104 10.00 -8.91 18.34
CA CYS A 104 10.20 -7.68 17.59
C CYS A 104 11.35 -7.82 16.59
N GLU A 105 12.53 -8.27 17.01
CA GLU A 105 13.71 -8.48 16.15
C GLU A 105 13.44 -9.48 15.01
N LYS A 106 12.78 -10.61 15.31
CA LYS A 106 12.38 -11.59 14.28
C LYS A 106 11.40 -10.97 13.27
N ARG A 107 10.47 -10.15 13.74
CA ARG A 107 9.53 -9.42 12.87
C ARG A 107 10.25 -8.33 12.09
N GLN A 108 11.23 -7.64 12.67
CA GLN A 108 12.01 -6.60 12.03
C GLN A 108 12.68 -7.14 10.77
N LYS A 109 13.42 -8.25 10.88
CA LYS A 109 14.05 -8.88 9.71
C LYS A 109 13.04 -9.29 8.63
N THR A 110 11.86 -9.74 9.05
CA THR A 110 10.78 -10.10 8.11
C THR A 110 10.23 -8.86 7.40
N ILE A 111 10.08 -7.75 8.14
CA ILE A 111 9.62 -6.45 7.64
C ILE A 111 10.66 -5.85 6.69
N GLU A 112 11.93 -5.83 7.07
CA GLU A 112 13.06 -5.38 6.23
C GLU A 112 13.12 -6.16 4.93
N ASN A 113 13.03 -7.50 4.99
CA ASN A 113 12.98 -8.34 3.81
C ASN A 113 11.77 -8.03 2.92
N ALA A 114 10.61 -7.78 3.52
CA ALA A 114 9.42 -7.38 2.79
C ALA A 114 9.62 -6.02 2.11
N PHE A 115 10.24 -5.05 2.78
CA PHE A 115 10.55 -3.74 2.20
C PHE A 115 11.55 -3.82 1.07
N THR A 116 12.65 -4.56 1.23
CA THR A 116 13.62 -4.76 0.16
C THR A 116 12.97 -5.37 -1.08
N LYS A 117 12.10 -6.37 -0.89
CA LYS A 117 11.32 -6.96 -1.98
C LYS A 117 10.35 -5.95 -2.63
N LEU A 118 9.65 -5.15 -1.83
CA LEU A 118 8.70 -4.14 -2.32
C LEU A 118 9.41 -3.02 -3.08
N LYS A 119 10.50 -2.47 -2.55
CA LYS A 119 11.34 -1.46 -3.21
C LYS A 119 11.86 -1.99 -4.54
N GLY A 120 12.49 -3.17 -4.52
CA GLY A 120 13.03 -3.80 -5.73
C GLY A 120 11.96 -4.14 -6.78
N ALA A 121 10.76 -4.56 -6.35
CA ALA A 121 9.66 -4.79 -7.28
C ALA A 121 9.13 -3.49 -7.90
N ALA A 122 8.95 -2.44 -7.08
CA ALA A 122 8.49 -1.14 -7.54
C ALA A 122 9.45 -0.53 -8.56
N ASP A 123 10.76 -0.58 -8.29
CA ASP A 123 11.80 -0.11 -9.21
C ASP A 123 11.79 -0.88 -10.53
N LYS A 124 11.75 -2.22 -10.47
CA LYS A 124 11.67 -3.07 -11.67
C LYS A 124 10.43 -2.79 -12.50
N HIS A 125 9.29 -2.50 -11.87
CA HIS A 125 8.07 -2.13 -12.58
C HIS A 125 8.20 -0.76 -13.24
N LEU A 126 8.71 0.24 -12.52
CA LEU A 126 8.93 1.57 -13.05
C LEU A 126 9.89 1.57 -14.25
N GLU A 127 11.01 0.86 -14.13
CA GLU A 127 12.01 0.71 -15.20
C GLU A 127 11.40 0.07 -16.45
N LYS A 128 10.63 -1.02 -16.29
CA LYS A 128 9.94 -1.67 -17.42
C LYS A 128 8.94 -0.75 -18.10
N LEU A 129 8.17 0.02 -17.33
CA LEU A 129 7.20 0.97 -17.89
C LEU A 129 7.91 2.11 -18.63
N ASN A 130 9.03 2.61 -18.11
CA ASN A 130 9.85 3.61 -18.80
C ASN A 130 10.43 3.07 -20.11
N ALA A 131 10.95 1.83 -20.10
CA ALA A 131 11.44 1.20 -21.33
C ALA A 131 10.32 1.02 -22.38
N VAL A 132 9.08 0.75 -21.96
CA VAL A 132 7.93 0.71 -22.87
C VAL A 132 7.60 2.10 -23.41
N PHE A 133 7.58 3.12 -22.55
CA PHE A 133 7.35 4.51 -22.95
C PHE A 133 8.35 4.97 -24.03
N ASP A 134 9.65 4.72 -23.81
CA ASP A 134 10.70 5.10 -24.75
C ASP A 134 10.53 4.36 -26.10
N ARG A 135 10.17 3.08 -26.07
CA ARG A 135 9.87 2.31 -27.29
C ARG A 135 8.65 2.84 -28.05
N LEU A 136 7.62 3.31 -27.35
CA LEU A 136 6.43 3.88 -28.00
C LEU A 136 6.75 5.19 -28.71
N GLN A 137 7.62 6.02 -28.12
CA GLN A 137 8.10 7.23 -28.79
C GLN A 137 8.96 6.89 -30.01
N GLN A 138 9.89 5.94 -29.89
CA GLN A 138 10.71 5.48 -31.02
C GLN A 138 9.85 4.90 -32.14
N TYR A 139 8.84 4.10 -31.80
CA TYR A 139 7.91 3.51 -32.77
C TYR A 139 7.11 4.57 -33.53
N GLN A 140 6.61 5.59 -32.80
CA GLN A 140 5.90 6.71 -33.40
C GLN A 140 6.76 7.45 -34.43
N LEU A 141 8.03 7.70 -34.10
CA LEU A 141 8.98 8.36 -35.00
C LEU A 141 9.36 7.47 -36.19
N ALA A 142 9.61 6.18 -35.96
CA ALA A 142 10.07 5.25 -37.00
C ALA A 142 9.00 4.99 -38.07
N GLU A 143 7.74 4.93 -37.67
CA GLU A 143 6.62 4.67 -38.60
C GLU A 143 5.98 5.95 -39.13
N ALA A 144 6.38 7.13 -38.64
CA ALA A 144 5.80 8.43 -38.95
C ALA A 144 4.26 8.47 -38.76
N ILE A 145 3.75 7.75 -37.76
CA ILE A 145 2.31 7.64 -37.46
C ILE A 145 1.93 8.72 -36.44
N TYR A 146 0.96 9.56 -36.78
CA TYR A 146 0.48 10.63 -35.89
C TYR A 146 -1.00 10.42 -35.55
N PRO A 147 -1.33 9.65 -34.50
CA PRO A 147 -2.71 9.49 -34.10
C PRO A 147 -3.28 10.83 -33.63
N ALA A 148 -4.55 11.08 -33.94
CA ALA A 148 -5.26 12.26 -33.42
C ALA A 148 -5.20 12.28 -31.88
N GLY A 149 -4.81 13.41 -31.30
CA GLY A 149 -4.68 13.57 -29.85
C GLY A 149 -3.42 12.96 -29.23
N TYR A 150 -2.41 12.57 -30.02
CA TYR A 150 -1.16 12.00 -29.50
C TYR A 150 -0.50 12.85 -28.40
N ASP A 151 -0.43 14.17 -28.59
CA ASP A 151 0.21 15.08 -27.62
C ASP A 151 -0.49 15.05 -26.25
N THR A 152 -1.81 14.88 -26.23
CA THR A 152 -2.57 14.76 -24.97
C THR A 152 -2.28 13.44 -24.26
N LEU A 153 -2.16 12.34 -25.01
CA LEU A 153 -1.81 11.02 -24.46
C LEU A 153 -0.36 11.00 -23.96
N LEU A 154 0.54 11.67 -24.69
CA LEU A 154 1.94 11.83 -24.29
C LEU A 154 2.05 12.65 -23.00
N ALA A 155 1.34 13.77 -22.91
CA ALA A 155 1.31 14.61 -21.71
C ALA A 155 0.76 13.85 -20.50
N ASP A 156 -0.34 13.09 -20.67
CA ASP A 156 -0.88 12.25 -19.59
C ASP A 156 0.12 11.17 -19.15
N ALA A 157 0.73 10.45 -20.10
CA ALA A 157 1.75 9.44 -19.79
C ALA A 157 2.96 10.03 -19.04
N VAL A 158 3.41 11.24 -19.40
CA VAL A 158 4.47 11.96 -18.69
C VAL A 158 4.04 12.34 -17.27
N ALA A 159 2.82 12.85 -17.09
CA ALA A 159 2.29 13.18 -15.77
C ALA A 159 2.20 11.94 -14.88
N LYS A 160 1.67 10.82 -15.41
CA LYS A 160 1.58 9.55 -14.69
C LYS A 160 2.95 8.92 -14.41
N ARG A 161 3.93 9.06 -15.31
CA ARG A 161 5.32 8.67 -15.08
C ARG A 161 5.93 9.44 -13.89
N SER A 162 5.70 10.75 -13.83
CA SER A 162 6.16 11.57 -12.70
C SER A 162 5.52 11.10 -11.40
N ALA A 163 4.19 10.98 -11.37
CA ALA A 163 3.46 10.53 -10.19
C ALA A 163 3.90 9.14 -9.69
N ALA A 164 4.16 8.20 -10.61
CA ALA A 164 4.70 6.89 -10.29
C ALA A 164 6.13 6.98 -9.70
N THR A 165 6.99 7.84 -10.27
CA THR A 165 8.35 8.07 -9.78
C THR A 165 8.33 8.64 -8.36
N ASP A 166 7.49 9.65 -8.12
CA ASP A 166 7.34 10.30 -6.82
C ASP A 166 6.79 9.33 -5.78
N ALA A 167 5.77 8.53 -6.13
CA ALA A 167 5.18 7.56 -5.22
C ALA A 167 6.16 6.43 -4.85
N VAL A 168 6.99 5.97 -5.79
CA VAL A 168 8.05 4.99 -5.52
C VAL A 168 9.15 5.60 -4.64
N ALA A 169 9.54 6.85 -4.88
CA ALA A 169 10.49 7.56 -4.02
C ALA A 169 9.95 7.74 -2.59
N ALA A 170 8.69 8.14 -2.45
CA ALA A 170 8.02 8.27 -1.15
C ALA A 170 7.97 6.93 -0.39
N LEU A 171 7.66 5.82 -1.09
CA LEU A 171 7.70 4.48 -0.50
C LEU A 171 9.11 4.14 0.03
N LYS A 172 10.17 4.49 -0.70
CA LYS A 172 11.54 4.23 -0.27
C LYS A 172 11.87 4.96 1.03
N LEU A 173 11.53 6.25 1.08
CA LEU A 173 11.74 7.12 2.23
C LEU A 173 11.03 6.59 3.48
N VAL A 174 9.73 6.29 3.39
CA VAL A 174 8.95 5.82 4.56
C VAL A 174 9.46 4.47 5.04
N ALA A 175 9.85 3.57 4.14
CA ALA A 175 10.36 2.26 4.49
C ALA A 175 11.74 2.27 5.19
N GLU A 176 12.53 3.35 5.07
CA GLU A 176 13.80 3.51 5.80
C GLU A 176 13.62 3.91 7.27
N THR A 177 12.44 4.41 7.65
CA THR A 177 12.18 4.97 8.99
C THR A 177 11.60 3.99 10.00
N VAL A 178 11.45 2.71 9.64
CA VAL A 178 10.81 1.72 10.51
C VAL A 178 11.85 1.11 11.45
N ASP A 179 11.84 1.54 12.70
CA ASP A 179 12.59 0.92 13.80
C ASP A 179 11.63 0.18 14.75
N CYS A 180 11.98 -1.06 15.07
CA CYS A 180 11.25 -1.91 16.01
C CYS A 180 11.49 -1.54 17.48
N GLY A 181 12.51 -0.70 17.76
CA GLY A 181 12.73 -0.09 19.07
C GLY A 181 11.88 1.16 19.33
N ASP A 182 11.27 1.73 18.29
CA ASP A 182 10.48 2.96 18.40
C ASP A 182 9.06 2.66 18.96
N PRO A 183 8.61 3.36 20.02
CA PRO A 183 7.23 3.25 20.49
C PRO A 183 6.18 3.57 19.41
N GLU A 184 6.54 4.33 18.37
CA GLU A 184 5.65 4.70 17.26
C GLU A 184 5.69 3.72 16.07
N VAL A 185 6.32 2.55 16.19
CA VAL A 185 6.45 1.57 15.10
C VAL A 185 5.12 1.22 14.43
N VAL A 186 4.02 1.19 15.18
CA VAL A 186 2.67 0.88 14.65
C VAL A 186 2.22 1.96 13.67
N VAL A 187 2.46 3.24 13.98
CA VAL A 187 2.14 4.39 13.12
C VAL A 187 3.02 4.39 11.87
N ARG A 188 4.31 4.07 12.02
CA ARG A 188 5.21 3.94 10.87
C ARG A 188 4.78 2.81 9.93
N LEU A 189 4.37 1.66 10.46
CA LEU A 189 3.88 0.55 9.65
C LEU A 189 2.58 0.87 8.89
N THR A 190 1.67 1.67 9.46
CA THR A 190 0.47 2.11 8.72
C THR A 190 0.84 3.08 7.61
N GLN A 191 1.77 4.00 7.84
CA GLN A 191 2.31 4.89 6.81
C GLN A 191 2.96 4.11 5.66
N VAL A 192 3.76 3.07 5.96
CA VAL A 192 4.35 2.25 4.90
C VAL A 192 3.27 1.54 4.09
N ARG A 193 2.25 0.95 4.74
CA ARG A 193 1.14 0.30 4.00
C ARG A 193 0.41 1.29 3.08
N ALA A 194 0.20 2.52 3.53
CA ALA A 194 -0.39 3.57 2.71
C ALA A 194 0.51 3.93 1.52
N ALA A 195 1.81 4.13 1.75
CA ALA A 195 2.78 4.41 0.69
C ALA A 195 2.89 3.28 -0.35
N VAL A 196 2.85 2.01 0.09
CA VAL A 196 2.82 0.84 -0.80
C VAL A 196 1.57 0.87 -1.69
N LYS A 197 0.40 1.16 -1.11
CA LYS A 197 -0.85 1.26 -1.87
C LYS A 197 -0.76 2.38 -2.90
N GLN A 198 -0.26 3.55 -2.51
CA GLN A 198 -0.10 4.69 -3.40
C GLN A 198 0.86 4.38 -4.55
N ALA A 199 2.03 3.79 -4.28
CA ALA A 199 2.98 3.39 -5.32
C ALA A 199 2.37 2.38 -6.31
N ARG A 200 1.60 1.39 -5.82
CA ARG A 200 0.90 0.43 -6.68
C ARG A 200 -0.14 1.10 -7.57
N THR A 201 -0.95 2.00 -7.01
CA THR A 201 -1.94 2.77 -7.77
C THR A 201 -1.28 3.62 -8.85
N ALA A 202 -0.23 4.37 -8.51
CA ALA A 202 0.46 5.22 -9.47
C ALA A 202 1.13 4.42 -10.61
N LEU A 203 1.76 3.28 -10.30
CA LEU A 203 2.31 2.38 -11.32
C LEU A 203 1.22 1.78 -12.22
N PHE A 204 0.05 1.47 -11.67
CA PHE A 204 -1.09 0.97 -12.45
C PHE A 204 -1.64 2.04 -13.39
N GLU A 205 -1.82 3.27 -12.92
CA GLU A 205 -2.27 4.39 -13.75
C GLU A 205 -1.27 4.71 -14.86
N TYR A 206 0.03 4.68 -14.57
CA TYR A 206 1.05 4.86 -15.60
C TYR A 206 0.96 3.76 -16.67
N ARG A 207 0.81 2.49 -16.26
CA ARG A 207 0.59 1.39 -17.21
C ARG A 207 -0.67 1.58 -18.06
N ALA A 208 -1.75 2.11 -17.48
CA ALA A 208 -2.99 2.38 -18.21
C ALA A 208 -2.78 3.45 -19.28
N ALA A 209 -2.13 4.57 -18.95
CA ALA A 209 -1.79 5.62 -19.91
C ALA A 209 -0.94 5.09 -21.08
N LEU A 210 0.07 4.26 -20.81
CA LEU A 210 0.87 3.61 -21.86
C LEU A 210 0.03 2.71 -22.76
N LYS A 211 -0.96 2.00 -22.20
CA LYS A 211 -1.87 1.16 -22.99
C LYS A 211 -2.74 2.00 -23.93
N GLU A 212 -3.20 3.15 -23.48
CA GLU A 212 -3.97 4.08 -24.32
C GLU A 212 -3.14 4.61 -25.49
N MET A 213 -1.87 4.96 -25.25
CA MET A 213 -0.92 5.30 -26.32
C MET A 213 -0.75 4.16 -27.34
N VAL A 214 -0.58 2.92 -26.88
CA VAL A 214 -0.46 1.73 -27.76
C VAL A 214 -1.71 1.58 -28.64
N VAL A 215 -2.90 1.70 -28.05
CA VAL A 215 -4.16 1.58 -28.78
C VAL A 215 -4.31 2.69 -29.82
N ALA A 216 -3.94 3.92 -29.48
CA ALA A 216 -3.98 5.05 -30.42
C ALA A 216 -3.03 4.83 -31.61
N LEU A 217 -1.78 4.43 -31.35
CA LEU A 217 -0.79 4.13 -32.39
C LEU A 217 -1.22 2.97 -33.29
N ALA A 218 -1.79 1.91 -32.71
CA ALA A 218 -2.29 0.76 -33.47
C ALA A 218 -3.48 1.14 -34.37
N LYS A 219 -4.41 1.96 -33.87
CA LYS A 219 -5.55 2.45 -34.66
C LYS A 219 -5.09 3.32 -35.83
N ALA A 220 -4.13 4.21 -35.62
CA ALA A 220 -3.59 5.05 -36.69
C ALA A 220 -2.88 4.22 -37.76
N LYS A 221 -2.07 3.22 -37.37
CA LYS A 221 -1.44 2.28 -38.32
C LYS A 221 -2.46 1.54 -39.21
N ALA A 222 -3.55 1.07 -38.61
CA ALA A 222 -4.60 0.38 -39.33
C ALA A 222 -5.32 1.30 -40.34
N ALA A 223 -5.54 2.57 -39.97
CA ALA A 223 -6.12 3.56 -40.87
C ALA A 223 -5.22 3.85 -42.08
N ASP A 224 -3.90 3.98 -41.87
CA ASP A 224 -2.94 4.22 -42.96
C ASP A 224 -2.89 3.05 -43.95
N THR A 225 -2.97 1.82 -43.45
CA THR A 225 -2.95 0.61 -44.29
C THR A 225 -4.20 0.52 -45.17
N ASN A 226 -5.38 0.78 -44.59
CA ASN A 226 -6.66 0.69 -45.31
C ASN A 226 -6.82 1.82 -46.34
N GLY A 227 -6.30 3.02 -46.06
CA GLY A 227 -6.30 4.13 -47.02
C GLY A 227 -5.46 3.85 -48.28
N ASN A 228 -4.40 3.05 -48.16
CA ASN A 228 -3.53 2.69 -49.27
C ASN A 228 -4.16 1.63 -50.19
N THR A 229 -4.85 0.63 -49.64
CA THR A 229 -5.51 -0.42 -50.45
C THR A 229 -6.67 0.12 -51.30
N THR A 230 -7.45 1.08 -50.79
CA THR A 230 -8.54 1.68 -51.59
C THR A 230 -8.02 2.54 -52.74
N ARG A 231 -6.85 3.19 -52.60
CA ARG A 231 -6.20 3.93 -53.69
C ARG A 231 -5.59 3.02 -54.76
N ALA A 232 -5.00 1.90 -54.37
CA ALA A 232 -4.44 0.93 -55.33
C ALA A 232 -5.53 0.29 -56.21
N ASN A 233 -6.73 0.06 -55.67
CA ASN A 233 -7.84 -0.53 -56.42
C ASN A 233 -8.63 0.48 -57.29
N ALA A 234 -8.60 1.77 -56.96
CA ALA A 234 -9.22 2.80 -57.80
C ALA A 234 -8.40 3.15 -59.06
N ALA A 235 -7.08 2.92 -59.05
CA ALA A 235 -6.21 3.17 -60.20
C ALA A 235 -6.19 2.03 -61.24
N GLY A 236 -6.77 0.87 -60.93
CA GLY A 236 -6.81 -0.31 -61.82
C GLY A 236 -8.09 -0.47 -62.66
N SER A 237 -9.07 0.43 -62.52
CA SER A 237 -10.36 0.36 -63.23
C SER A 237 -10.51 1.46 -64.28
N VAL A 238 -9.46 1.68 -65.08
CA VAL A 238 -9.53 2.52 -66.30
C VAL A 238 -9.15 1.63 -67.49
N GLY A 239 -10.08 0.76 -67.85
CA GLY A 239 -9.91 -0.14 -68.99
C GLY A 239 -11.24 -0.75 -69.37
N ASN A 240 -11.86 -0.15 -70.38
CA ASN A 240 -12.97 -0.68 -71.17
C ASN A 240 -14.41 -0.33 -70.71
N VAL A 241 -14.85 0.90 -71.01
CA VAL A 241 -16.27 1.15 -71.37
C VAL A 241 -16.27 2.01 -72.63
N LEU A 242 -16.42 1.33 -73.76
CA LEU A 242 -16.63 1.89 -75.09
C LEU A 242 -18.14 2.03 -75.33
N ALA A 243 -18.54 3.16 -75.89
CA ALA A 243 -19.77 3.45 -76.61
C ALA A 243 -21.10 3.55 -75.83
N GLY A 244 -21.67 4.76 -75.87
CA GLY A 244 -23.04 5.06 -75.43
C GLY A 244 -23.30 6.56 -75.49
N THR A 245 -23.43 7.09 -76.70
CA THR A 245 -23.97 8.43 -76.95
C THR A 245 -25.38 8.53 -76.41
N ASP A 246 -25.70 9.55 -75.62
CA ASP A 246 -26.96 10.26 -75.80
C ASP A 246 -27.00 11.64 -75.14
N THR A 247 -27.49 12.55 -75.96
CA THR A 247 -27.77 13.97 -75.79
C THR A 247 -28.79 14.28 -74.70
N GLY A 248 -28.63 15.40 -73.98
CA GLY A 248 -29.70 15.89 -73.10
C GLY A 248 -29.36 17.17 -72.34
N ALA A 249 -29.78 18.30 -72.90
CA ALA A 249 -29.71 19.64 -72.34
C ALA A 249 -30.36 19.80 -70.95
N SER A 250 -29.83 20.68 -70.09
CA SER A 250 -30.57 21.89 -69.64
C SER A 250 -29.97 22.57 -68.39
N LEU A 251 -29.64 23.85 -68.60
CA LEU A 251 -30.08 25.02 -67.81
C LEU A 251 -29.64 25.18 -66.33
N SER A 252 -28.68 26.09 -66.16
CA SER A 252 -28.83 27.38 -65.46
C SER A 252 -29.36 27.43 -64.02
N ARG A 253 -28.51 27.97 -63.12
CA ARG A 253 -28.77 28.96 -62.02
C ARG A 253 -27.52 28.92 -61.12
N LEU A 254 -26.67 29.92 -60.92
CA LEU A 254 -26.73 31.38 -60.82
C LEU A 254 -27.67 31.94 -59.74
N ALA A 255 -27.14 32.07 -58.52
CA ALA A 255 -27.38 33.09 -57.47
C ALA A 255 -26.54 32.65 -56.23
N LYS A 256 -25.57 33.38 -55.66
CA LYS A 256 -25.46 34.76 -55.15
C LYS A 256 -26.28 35.00 -53.87
N ASN A 257 -25.59 35.03 -52.71
CA ASN A 257 -25.77 35.93 -51.54
C ASN A 257 -24.83 35.46 -50.40
N GLU A 258 -23.89 36.27 -49.89
CA GLU A 258 -24.06 37.32 -48.85
C GLU A 258 -24.79 36.76 -47.61
N GLY A 259 -24.32 36.78 -46.37
CA GLY A 259 -23.19 37.37 -45.65
C GLY A 259 -23.51 37.30 -44.13
N VAL A 260 -22.60 37.85 -43.30
CA VAL A 260 -22.88 38.52 -42.00
C VAL A 260 -22.92 37.69 -40.68
N ASN A 261 -21.98 38.06 -39.77
CA ASN A 261 -21.95 38.10 -38.28
C ASN A 261 -22.47 36.90 -37.45
N ARG A 262 -21.79 36.48 -36.36
CA ARG A 262 -21.17 37.24 -35.26
C ARG A 262 -19.92 36.54 -34.72
#